data_AF-A0A8T5MGH2-F1
#
_entry.id   AF-A0A8T5MGH2-F1
#
_cell.length_a   1.000
_cell.length_b   1.000
_cell.length_c   1.000
_cell.angle_alpha   90.00
_cell.angle_beta   90.00
_cell.angle_gamma   90.00
#
_symmetry.space_group_name_H-M   'P 1'
#
loop_
_entity.id
_entity.type
_entity.pdbx_description
1 polymer ?
#
loop_
_entity_poly.entity_id
_entity_poly.type
_entity_poly.pdbx_seq_one_letter_code
_entity_poly.pdbx_strand_id
1 'polypeptide(L)' 'MIILSKNHLRKMEDHAKSNRPNEACGVLAGRENKVEKIYPCKNVSKNPTSHYEIAPA' A
#
# COMPACT_ATOMS: atom_id res chain seq x y z
N MET A 1 3.20 -0.99 -18.36
CA MET A 1 3.86 -1.98 -17.48
C MET A 1 4.51 -1.23 -16.32
N ILE A 2 4.18 -1.54 -15.06
CA ILE A 2 4.83 -0.96 -13.87
C ILE A 2 6.05 -1.79 -13.49
N ILE A 3 7.13 -1.14 -13.07
CA ILE A 3 8.41 -1.75 -12.66
C ILE A 3 8.59 -1.55 -11.16
N LEU A 4 8.78 -2.64 -10.43
CA LEU A 4 9.05 -2.66 -8.99
C LEU A 4 10.19 -3.62 -8.64
N SER A 5 10.92 -3.34 -7.56
CA SER A 5 11.98 -4.23 -7.06
C SER A 5 11.41 -5.33 -6.17
N LYS A 6 12.17 -6.40 -5.94
CA LYS A 6 11.80 -7.42 -4.93
C LYS A 6 11.58 -6.83 -3.54
N ASN A 7 12.32 -5.78 -3.19
CA ASN A 7 12.17 -5.08 -1.91
C ASN A 7 10.83 -4.32 -1.83
N HIS A 8 10.37 -3.74 -2.94
CA HIS A 8 9.05 -3.11 -3.02
C HIS A 8 7.93 -4.12 -2.80
N LEU A 9 8.01 -5.27 -3.47
CA LEU A 9 7.04 -6.35 -3.30
C LEU A 9 6.99 -6.84 -1.84
N ARG A 10 8.16 -7.12 -1.25
CA ARG A 10 8.25 -7.55 0.16
C ARG A 10 7.63 -6.54 1.12
N LYS A 11 7.89 -5.25 0.94
CA LYS A 11 7.27 -4.19 1.77
C LYS A 11 5.76 -4.19 1.67
N MET A 12 5.20 -4.41 0.47
CA MET A 12 3.74 -4.50 0.30
C MET A 12 3.16 -5.76 0.96
N GLU A 13 3.83 -6.90 0.82
CA GLU A 13 3.38 -8.15 1.47
C GLU A 13 3.41 -8.06 3.00
N ASP A 14 4.48 -7.50 3.57
CA ASP A 14 4.63 -7.33 5.02
C ASP A 14 3.57 -6.34 5.55
N HIS A 15 3.27 -5.28 4.79
CA HIS A 15 2.18 -4.37 5.12
C HIS A 15 0.81 -5.05 5.06
N ALA A 16 0.53 -5.85 4.03
CA ALA A 16 -0.71 -6.62 3.92
C ALA A 16 -0.87 -7.63 5.06
N LYS A 17 0.21 -8.34 5.42
CA LYS A 17 0.21 -9.31 6.53
C LYS A 17 -0.06 -8.64 7.88
N SER A 18 0.57 -7.49 8.13
CA SER A 18 0.42 -6.74 9.39
C SER A 18 -0.94 -6.06 9.57
N ASN A 19 -1.71 -5.86 8.49
CA ASN A 19 -3.04 -5.25 8.56
C ASN A 19 -4.18 -6.26 8.66
N ARG A 20 -3.93 -7.57 8.56
CA ARG A 20 -5.00 -8.58 8.66
C ARG A 20 -5.78 -8.44 9.99
N PRO A 21 -7.12 -8.58 9.97
CA PRO A 21 -7.99 -8.94 8.84
C PRO A 21 -8.39 -7.77 7.94
N ASN A 22 -7.94 -6.56 8.24
CA ASN A 22 -8.27 -5.37 7.48
C ASN A 22 -7.51 -5.31 6.16
N GLU A 23 -8.09 -4.62 5.19
CA GLU A 23 -7.47 -4.27 3.93
C GLU A 23 -6.31 -3.29 4.15
N ALA A 24 -5.18 -3.58 3.51
CA ALA A 24 -4.02 -2.71 3.47
C ALA A 24 -4.08 -1.77 2.26
N CYS A 25 -3.73 -0.51 2.45
CA CYS A 25 -3.73 0.50 1.38
C CYS A 25 -2.43 1.32 1.42
N GLY A 26 -2.11 2.01 0.32
CA GLY A 26 -0.88 2.79 0.24
C GLY A 26 -0.67 3.42 -1.12
N VAL A 27 0.41 4.19 -1.24
CA VAL A 27 0.81 4.88 -2.47
C VAL A 27 2.13 4.32 -2.99
N LEU A 28 2.16 4.01 -4.30
CA LEU A 28 3.38 3.71 -5.03
C LEU A 28 3.88 5.00 -5.68
N ALA A 29 5.03 5.50 -5.24
CA ALA A 29 5.62 6.73 -5.77
C ALA A 29 6.86 6.42 -6.59
N GLY A 30 7.07 7.19 -7.66
CA GLY A 30 8.21 7.06 -8.53
C GLY A 30 8.09 7.93 -9.78
N ARG A 31 8.85 7.58 -10.81
CA ARG A 31 8.90 8.32 -12.07
C ARG A 31 8.39 7.44 -13.20
N GLU A 32 7.50 7.99 -14.00
CA GLU A 32 6.83 7.28 -15.10
C GLU A 32 6.22 5.96 -14.61
N ASN A 33 6.80 4.82 -15.02
CA ASN A 33 6.35 3.50 -14.67
C ASN A 33 7.22 2.80 -13.62
N LYS A 34 8.29 3.44 -13.14
CA LYS A 34 9.23 2.85 -12.18
C LYS A 34 8.92 3.34 -10.78
N VAL A 35 8.56 2.40 -9.90
CA VAL A 35 8.36 2.66 -8.48
C VAL A 35 9.73 2.87 -7.82
N GLU A 36 9.88 3.98 -7.11
CA GLU A 36 11.08 4.33 -6.34
C GLU A 36 10.82 4.22 -4.82
N LYS A 37 9.57 4.36 -4.38
CA LYS A 37 9.20 4.31 -2.97
C LYS A 37 7.79 3.78 -2.75
N ILE A 38 7.63 3.05 -1.64
CA ILE A 38 6.35 2.55 -1.13
C ILE A 38 5.99 3.39 0.09
N TYR A 39 4.78 3.93 0.10
CA TYR A 39 4.19 4.64 1.23
C TYR A 39 3.00 3.83 1.74
N PRO A 40 3.20 2.97 2.76
CA PRO A 40 2.08 2.32 3.44
C PRO A 40 1.18 3.37 4.10
N CYS A 41 -0.13 3.21 3.95
CA CYS A 41 -1.11 4.08 4.56
C CYS A 41 -1.88 3.31 5.63
N LYS A 42 -2.39 4.02 6.63
CA LYS A 42 -3.37 3.47 7.55
C LYS A 42 -4.73 3.54 6.89
N ASN A 43 -5.44 2.42 6.84
CA ASN A 43 -6.82 2.39 6.39
C ASN A 43 -7.72 3.08 7.45
N VAL A 44 -8.37 4.18 7.06
CA VAL A 44 -9.28 4.95 7.94
C VAL A 44 -10.76 4.72 7.64
N SER A 45 -11.08 3.74 6.79
CA SER A 45 -12.46 3.38 6.47
C SER A 45 -13.23 2.93 7.73
N LYS A 46 -14.53 3.22 7.75
CA LYS A 46 -15.46 2.67 8.76
C LYS A 46 -15.63 1.15 8.64
N ASN A 47 -15.39 0.59 7.45
CA ASN A 47 -15.50 -0.83 7.15
C ASN A 47 -14.18 -1.38 6.57
N PRO A 48 -13.10 -1.42 7.37
CA PRO A 48 -11.74 -1.62 6.87
C PRO A 48 -11.46 -3.06 6.39
N THR A 49 -12.36 -4.01 6.61
CA THR A 49 -12.23 -5.40 6.13
C THR A 49 -12.62 -5.58 4.66
N SER A 50 -13.36 -4.63 4.08
CA SER A 50 -13.86 -4.72 2.70
C SER A 50 -13.71 -3.43 1.88
N HIS A 51 -13.26 -2.35 2.52
CA HIS A 51 -13.03 -1.07 1.88
C HIS A 51 -11.77 -0.42 2.45
N TYR A 52 -11.17 0.46 1.68
CA TYR A 52 -10.11 1.34 2.14
C TYR A 52 -10.48 2.81 1.97
N GLU A 53 -9.97 3.62 2.88
CA GLU A 53 -9.93 5.07 2.77
C GLU A 53 -8.53 5.51 3.23
N ILE A 54 -7.88 6.36 2.44
CA ILE A 54 -6.61 6.98 2.81
C ILE A 54 -6.95 8.33 3.44
N ALA A 55 -6.41 8.59 4.63
CA ALA A 55 -6.61 9.86 5.30
C ALA A 55 -6.16 11.03 4.37
N PRO A 56 -6.95 12.10 4.26
CA PRO A 56 -6.49 13.32 3.59
C PRO A 56 -5.27 13.90 4.32
N ALA A 57 -4.38 14.53 3.54
CA ALA A 57 -3.13 15.11 4.02
C ALA A 57 -3.35 16.32 4.95
#